data_AF-A0A7V4ZCZ6-F1
#
_entry.id   AF-A0A7V4ZCZ6-F1
#
_cell.length_a   1.000
_cell.length_b   1.000
_cell.length_c   1.000
_cell.angle_alpha   90.00
_cell.angle_beta   90.00
_cell.angle_gamma   90.00
#
_symmetry.space_group_name_H-M   'P 1'
#
loop_
_entity.id
_entity.type
_entity.pdbx_description
1 polymer ?
#
loop_
_entity_poly.entity_id
_entity_poly.type
_entity_poly.pdbx_seq_one_letter_code
_entity_poly.pdbx_strand_id
1 'polypeptide(L)'
;MPNRTLTRKEEKEKKKKARGAFLLFLKRLRAACKALSSADEWYSLMRDLADLLQEYAPVIPPDCYERIQNAMRPVDTTRKGLKQACKVLDVEIENLIRCLPAGRSLGKILGGGLVAAAIVVGAAVIYAEATAVDIAIVNQGCDPIRLPASLPFPVPGVSLPSAPIPPGGSATVSLPRLAVEVDASQPGQVSVRVLGVAVPYTLGGDIVSIRLDGQEILGQKTRANLGDRRAHELVVTCR
;
A
#
# COMPACT_ATOMS: atom_id res chain seq x y z
N MET A 1 33.93 -13.07 -4.27
CA MET A 1 34.27 -12.28 -5.47
C MET A 1 34.22 -10.81 -5.10
N PRO A 2 35.28 -10.01 -5.31
CA PRO A 2 35.27 -8.60 -4.94
C PRO A 2 34.21 -7.84 -5.74
N ASN A 3 33.42 -7.03 -5.02
CA ASN A 3 32.31 -6.25 -5.56
C ASN A 3 32.90 -5.11 -6.44
N ARG A 4 33.08 -5.38 -7.74
CA ARG A 4 33.66 -4.39 -8.67
C ARG A 4 32.72 -3.20 -8.77
N THR A 5 33.13 -2.06 -8.22
CA THR A 5 32.41 -0.79 -8.36
C THR A 5 32.37 -0.39 -9.83
N LEU A 6 31.17 -0.14 -10.35
CA LEU A 6 31.00 0.33 -11.73
C LEU A 6 31.62 1.71 -11.88
N THR A 7 32.31 1.95 -12.99
CA THR A 7 32.68 3.31 -13.36
C THR A 7 31.43 4.13 -13.69
N ARG A 8 31.49 5.46 -13.55
CA ARG A 8 30.37 6.37 -13.88
C ARG A 8 29.84 6.19 -15.31
N LYS A 9 30.70 5.79 -16.25
CA LYS A 9 30.33 5.49 -17.65
C LYS A 9 29.58 4.17 -17.76
N GLU A 10 30.10 3.10 -17.14
CA GLU A 10 29.44 1.78 -17.09
C GLU A 10 28.08 1.85 -16.38
N GLU A 11 28.00 2.58 -15.27
CA GLU A 11 26.75 2.81 -14.53
C GLU A 11 25.70 3.52 -15.40
N LYS A 12 26.10 4.58 -16.11
CA LYS A 12 25.20 5.32 -17.02
C LYS A 12 24.70 4.44 -18.16
N GLU A 13 25.56 3.64 -18.78
CA GLU A 13 25.17 2.71 -19.84
C GLU A 13 24.26 1.59 -19.30
N LYS A 14 24.56 1.04 -18.12
CA LYS A 14 23.72 0.03 -17.47
C LYS A 14 22.34 0.59 -17.10
N LYS A 15 22.24 1.84 -16.63
CA LYS A 15 20.96 2.54 -16.39
C LYS A 15 20.11 2.70 -17.65
N LYS A 16 20.74 3.02 -18.80
CA LYS A 16 20.02 3.10 -20.09
C LYS A 16 19.48 1.75 -20.53
N LYS A 17 20.30 0.70 -20.44
CA LYS A 17 19.89 -0.68 -20.76
C LYS A 17 18.74 -1.14 -19.87
N ALA A 18 18.85 -0.88 -18.56
CA ALA A 18 17.78 -1.15 -17.60
C ALA A 18 16.47 -0.48 -18.03
N ARG A 19 16.50 0.82 -18.36
CA ARG A 19 15.30 1.56 -18.79
C ARG A 19 14.66 0.94 -20.03
N GLY A 20 15.45 0.55 -21.02
CA GLY A 20 14.97 -0.14 -22.22
C GLY A 20 14.33 -1.50 -21.90
N ALA A 21 14.98 -2.30 -21.06
CA ALA A 21 14.46 -3.60 -20.64
C ALA A 21 13.13 -3.48 -19.87
N PHE A 22 13.02 -2.54 -18.92
CA PHE A 22 11.78 -2.31 -18.18
C PHE A 22 10.66 -1.74 -19.05
N LEU A 23 10.97 -0.90 -20.05
CA LEU A 23 9.97 -0.45 -21.04
C LEU A 23 9.41 -1.61 -21.88
N LEU A 24 10.28 -2.51 -22.33
CA LEU A 24 9.88 -3.71 -23.06
C LEU A 24 9.04 -4.63 -22.19
N PHE A 25 9.46 -4.83 -20.94
CA PHE A 25 8.71 -5.61 -19.97
C PHE A 25 7.33 -4.99 -19.71
N LEU A 26 7.24 -3.67 -19.49
CA LEU A 26 5.97 -2.97 -19.27
C LEU A 26 4.97 -3.20 -20.42
N LYS A 27 5.44 -3.13 -21.66
CA LYS A 27 4.60 -3.42 -22.84
C LYS A 27 4.09 -4.86 -22.81
N ARG A 28 4.94 -5.82 -22.45
CA ARG A 28 4.57 -7.23 -22.32
C ARG A 28 3.61 -7.48 -21.16
N LEU A 29 3.84 -6.85 -20.00
CA LEU A 29 2.94 -6.88 -18.84
C LEU A 29 1.55 -6.41 -19.24
N ARG A 30 1.43 -5.24 -19.89
CA ARG A 30 0.14 -4.71 -20.36
C ARG A 30 -0.59 -5.65 -21.32
N ALA A 31 0.15 -6.34 -22.19
CA ALA A 31 -0.44 -7.33 -23.08
C ALA A 31 -0.93 -8.56 -22.29
N ALA A 32 -0.07 -9.12 -21.43
CA ALA A 32 -0.40 -10.28 -20.60
C ALA A 32 -1.60 -9.99 -19.68
N CYS A 33 -1.64 -8.83 -19.03
CA CYS A 33 -2.72 -8.43 -18.11
C CYS A 33 -4.11 -8.35 -18.76
N LYS A 34 -4.20 -8.21 -20.08
CA LYS A 34 -5.49 -8.28 -20.81
C LYS A 34 -6.01 -9.71 -20.95
N ALA A 35 -5.10 -10.68 -21.06
CA ALA A 35 -5.40 -12.09 -21.28
C ALA A 35 -5.28 -12.94 -20.00
N LEU A 36 -4.70 -12.38 -18.93
CA LEU A 36 -4.35 -13.10 -17.72
C LEU A 36 -5.57 -13.80 -17.09
N SER A 37 -5.46 -15.11 -16.97
CA SER A 37 -6.56 -15.98 -16.55
C SER A 37 -6.24 -16.81 -15.31
N SER A 38 -4.95 -17.06 -15.03
CA SER A 38 -4.49 -17.95 -13.97
C SER A 38 -3.32 -17.38 -13.17
N ALA A 39 -3.12 -17.94 -11.98
CA ALA A 39 -1.98 -17.60 -11.13
C ALA A 39 -0.64 -18.06 -11.73
N ASP A 40 -0.62 -19.18 -12.47
CA ASP A 40 0.61 -19.71 -13.09
C ASP A 40 1.16 -18.76 -14.16
N GLU A 41 0.28 -18.19 -14.99
CA GLU A 41 0.65 -17.17 -15.97
C GLU A 41 1.26 -15.92 -15.28
N TRP A 42 0.68 -15.53 -14.14
CA TRP A 42 1.21 -14.43 -13.34
C TRP A 42 2.61 -14.74 -12.81
N TYR A 43 2.80 -15.90 -12.18
CA TYR A 43 4.10 -16.28 -11.61
C TYR A 43 5.18 -16.46 -12.68
N SER A 44 4.83 -16.95 -13.87
CA SER A 44 5.76 -16.99 -15.01
C SER A 44 6.22 -15.59 -15.38
N LEU A 45 5.30 -14.63 -15.47
CA LEU A 45 5.63 -13.24 -15.78
C LEU A 45 6.47 -12.58 -14.68
N MET A 46 6.20 -12.91 -13.41
CA MET A 46 6.96 -12.40 -12.28
C MET A 46 8.38 -12.96 -12.24
N ARG A 47 8.60 -14.20 -12.69
CA ARG A 47 9.95 -14.78 -12.79
C ARG A 47 10.82 -13.97 -13.73
N ASP A 48 10.31 -13.67 -14.92
CA ASP A 48 11.02 -12.84 -15.89
C ASP A 48 11.32 -11.43 -15.34
N LEU A 49 10.40 -10.86 -14.54
CA LEU A 49 10.65 -9.58 -13.89
C LEU A 49 11.72 -9.68 -12.81
N ALA A 50 11.71 -10.76 -12.02
CA ALA A 50 12.71 -11.02 -10.99
C ALA A 50 14.12 -11.09 -11.59
N ASP A 51 14.26 -11.79 -12.72
CA ASP A 51 15.52 -11.91 -13.44
C ASP A 51 16.02 -10.54 -13.92
N LEU A 52 15.14 -9.70 -14.48
CA LEU A 52 15.47 -8.33 -14.88
C LEU A 52 15.87 -7.46 -13.68
N LEU A 53 15.12 -7.52 -12.57
CA LEU A 53 15.44 -6.79 -11.36
C LEU A 53 16.81 -7.20 -10.83
N GLN A 54 17.14 -8.50 -10.82
CA GLN A 54 18.42 -9.00 -10.37
C GLN A 54 19.57 -8.57 -11.29
N GLU A 55 19.41 -8.65 -12.61
CA GLU A 55 20.40 -8.21 -13.59
C GLU A 55 20.78 -6.73 -13.40
N TYR A 56 19.77 -5.89 -13.16
CA TYR A 56 19.92 -4.45 -13.03
C TYR A 56 19.98 -3.92 -11.59
N ALA A 57 19.97 -4.80 -10.57
CA ALA A 57 19.99 -4.42 -9.16
C ALA A 57 21.05 -3.36 -8.79
N PRO A 58 22.31 -3.41 -9.31
CA PRO A 58 23.33 -2.42 -8.96
C PRO A 58 23.03 -0.97 -9.40
N VAL A 59 22.04 -0.76 -10.27
CA VAL A 59 21.70 0.57 -10.81
C VAL A 59 20.27 1.01 -10.51
N ILE A 60 19.51 0.18 -9.81
CA ILE A 60 18.14 0.48 -9.38
C ILE A 60 18.22 1.06 -7.96
N PRO A 61 17.58 2.22 -7.70
CA PRO A 61 17.44 2.72 -6.34
C PRO A 61 16.74 1.70 -5.42
N PRO A 62 17.23 1.46 -4.19
CA PRO A 62 16.67 0.43 -3.29
C PRO A 62 15.16 0.57 -3.04
N ASP A 63 14.66 1.79 -2.95
CA ASP A 63 13.24 2.12 -2.82
C ASP A 63 12.42 1.70 -4.04
N CYS A 64 12.91 1.96 -5.26
CA CYS A 64 12.24 1.51 -6.49
C CYS A 64 12.30 -0.02 -6.61
N TYR A 65 13.36 -0.67 -6.11
CA TYR A 65 13.50 -2.13 -6.10
C TYR A 65 12.48 -2.81 -5.17
N GLU A 66 12.38 -2.33 -3.93
CA GLU A 66 11.48 -2.90 -2.92
C GLU A 66 10.00 -2.76 -3.32
N ARG A 67 9.61 -1.58 -3.85
CA ARG A 67 8.24 -1.34 -4.32
C ARG A 67 7.81 -2.32 -5.42
N ILE A 68 8.70 -2.63 -6.35
CA ILE A 68 8.42 -3.61 -7.41
C ILE A 68 8.29 -5.00 -6.79
N GLN A 69 9.22 -5.41 -5.91
CA GLN A 69 9.15 -6.73 -5.26
C GLN A 69 7.85 -6.93 -4.49
N ASN A 70 7.35 -5.88 -3.83
CA ASN A 70 6.05 -5.91 -3.15
C ASN A 70 4.90 -6.02 -4.15
N ALA A 71 4.92 -5.28 -5.26
CA ALA A 71 3.89 -5.33 -6.30
C ALA A 71 3.82 -6.67 -7.05
N MET A 72 4.91 -7.44 -7.08
CA MET A 72 4.95 -8.77 -7.70
C MET A 72 4.14 -9.83 -6.92
N ARG A 73 3.79 -9.55 -5.66
CA ARG A 73 3.09 -10.47 -4.76
C ARG A 73 1.60 -10.10 -4.72
N PRO A 74 0.72 -10.85 -5.41
CA PRO A 74 -0.70 -10.54 -5.41
C PRO A 74 -1.28 -10.82 -4.02
N VAL A 75 -2.24 -9.99 -3.61
CA VAL A 75 -2.94 -10.12 -2.31
C VAL A 75 -3.90 -11.32 -2.34
N ASP A 76 -4.54 -11.54 -3.48
CA ASP A 76 -5.33 -12.73 -3.79
C ASP A 76 -5.02 -13.24 -5.20
N THR A 77 -5.09 -14.55 -5.41
CA THR A 77 -4.80 -15.21 -6.69
C THR A 77 -6.06 -15.43 -7.55
N THR A 78 -7.19 -14.83 -7.18
CA THR A 78 -8.39 -14.84 -8.01
C THR A 78 -8.19 -13.96 -9.23
N ARG A 79 -9.04 -14.13 -10.24
CA ARG A 79 -9.02 -13.27 -11.44
C ARG A 79 -9.13 -11.78 -11.11
N LYS A 80 -9.85 -11.41 -10.04
CA LYS A 80 -9.98 -10.02 -9.59
C LYS A 80 -8.68 -9.52 -8.97
N GLY A 81 -8.08 -10.28 -8.06
CA GLY A 81 -6.80 -9.94 -7.44
C GLY A 81 -5.65 -9.87 -8.43
N LEU A 82 -5.58 -10.79 -9.39
CA LEU A 82 -4.57 -10.76 -10.45
C LEU A 82 -4.72 -9.53 -11.36
N LYS A 83 -5.95 -9.15 -11.72
CA LYS A 83 -6.20 -7.89 -12.46
C LYS A 83 -5.77 -6.67 -11.64
N GLN A 84 -5.97 -6.69 -10.33
CA GLN A 84 -5.53 -5.61 -9.45
C GLN A 84 -4.01 -5.55 -9.36
N ALA A 85 -3.35 -6.68 -9.14
CA ALA A 85 -1.90 -6.80 -9.09
C ALA A 85 -1.25 -6.31 -10.39
N CYS A 86 -1.86 -6.65 -11.54
CA CYS A 86 -1.49 -6.11 -12.84
C CYS A 86 -1.47 -4.57 -12.89
N LYS A 87 -2.50 -3.90 -12.36
CA LYS A 87 -2.57 -2.43 -12.34
C LYS A 87 -1.52 -1.81 -11.42
N VAL A 88 -1.33 -2.40 -10.23
CA VAL A 88 -0.31 -1.94 -9.28
C VAL A 88 1.08 -2.07 -9.91
N LEU A 89 1.40 -3.24 -10.47
CA LEU A 89 2.70 -3.51 -11.05
C LEU A 89 2.98 -2.66 -12.30
N ASP A 90 1.97 -2.36 -13.13
CA ASP A 90 2.09 -1.46 -14.27
C ASP A 90 2.63 -0.08 -13.83
N VAL A 91 2.05 0.47 -12.77
CA VAL A 91 2.43 1.78 -12.23
C VAL A 91 3.81 1.74 -11.59
N GLU A 92 4.12 0.69 -10.82
CA GLU A 92 5.43 0.59 -10.19
C GLU A 92 6.55 0.49 -11.23
N ILE A 93 6.34 -0.26 -12.32
CA ILE A 93 7.32 -0.32 -13.40
C ILE A 93 7.44 1.02 -14.12
N GLU A 94 6.36 1.77 -14.34
CA GLU A 94 6.46 3.14 -14.85
C GLU A 94 7.28 4.05 -13.94
N ASN A 95 7.07 3.96 -12.62
CA ASN A 95 7.83 4.73 -11.64
C ASN A 95 9.32 4.33 -11.65
N LEU A 96 9.62 3.03 -11.72
CA LEU A 96 11.00 2.53 -11.87
C LEU A 96 11.67 3.09 -13.14
N ILE A 97 10.96 3.11 -14.27
CA ILE A 97 11.45 3.69 -15.53
C ILE A 97 11.76 5.18 -15.37
N ARG A 98 10.99 5.92 -14.55
CA ARG A 98 11.26 7.32 -14.22
C ARG A 98 12.45 7.48 -13.28
N CYS A 99 12.69 6.54 -12.35
CA CYS A 99 13.89 6.50 -11.49
C CYS A 99 15.18 6.37 -12.32
N LEU A 100 15.09 5.83 -13.55
CA LEU A 100 16.24 5.61 -14.44
C LEU A 100 16.43 6.79 -15.41
N PRO A 101 17.64 7.38 -15.51
CA PRO A 101 17.90 8.56 -16.33
C PRO A 101 17.53 8.33 -17.81
N ALA A 102 16.81 9.29 -18.40
CA ALA A 102 16.56 9.32 -19.83
C ALA A 102 17.89 9.60 -20.55
N GLY A 103 18.48 8.57 -21.17
CA GLY A 103 19.57 8.79 -22.11
C GLY A 103 19.04 9.60 -23.30
N ARG A 104 19.80 10.61 -23.76
CA ARG A 104 19.53 11.37 -25.00
C ARG A 104 19.55 10.53 -26.30
N SER A 105 19.48 9.19 -26.23
CA SER A 105 19.67 8.29 -27.37
C SER A 105 18.53 7.30 -27.58
N LEU A 106 17.28 7.71 -27.35
CA LEU A 106 16.10 7.00 -27.89
C LEU A 106 15.62 7.68 -29.19
N GLY A 107 16.57 8.05 -30.04
CA GLY A 107 16.28 8.32 -31.44
C GLY A 107 16.12 7.00 -32.18
N LYS A 108 14.90 6.73 -32.66
CA LYS A 108 14.56 5.81 -33.76
C LYS A 108 14.22 4.32 -33.50
N ILE A 109 13.80 3.87 -32.32
CA ILE A 109 13.33 2.45 -32.18
C ILE A 109 11.85 2.26 -31.80
N LEU A 110 11.08 3.30 -31.47
CA LEU A 110 9.64 3.14 -31.27
C LEU A 110 8.87 4.17 -32.11
N GLY A 111 8.72 3.85 -33.40
CA GLY A 111 7.71 4.47 -34.24
C GLY A 111 6.33 4.14 -33.67
N GLY A 112 5.57 5.19 -33.33
CA GLY A 112 4.17 5.08 -32.94
C GLY A 112 3.92 5.25 -31.44
N GLY A 113 3.82 6.50 -31.02
CA GLY A 113 2.89 6.95 -29.98
C GLY A 113 3.07 6.41 -28.57
N LEU A 114 3.73 7.18 -27.71
CA LEU A 114 3.36 7.25 -26.30
C LEU A 114 3.35 8.72 -25.88
N VAL A 115 2.18 9.35 -26.09
CA VAL A 115 1.80 10.56 -25.37
C VAL A 115 1.68 10.15 -23.91
N ALA A 116 2.71 10.43 -23.11
CA ALA A 116 2.68 10.18 -21.67
C ALA A 116 2.01 11.39 -20.99
N ALA A 117 0.69 11.36 -20.91
CA ALA A 117 -0.07 12.20 -19.98
C ALA A 117 -1.31 11.42 -19.49
N ALA A 118 -1.54 11.47 -18.18
CA ALA A 118 -2.63 10.85 -17.40
C ALA A 118 -2.45 9.34 -17.13
N ILE A 119 -2.60 8.79 -15.92
CA ILE A 119 -3.44 9.15 -14.76
C ILE A 119 -2.67 8.75 -13.47
N VAL A 120 -2.23 9.70 -12.66
CA VAL A 120 -1.52 9.42 -11.38
C VAL A 120 -2.49 9.16 -10.21
N VAL A 121 -3.76 9.56 -10.33
CA VAL A 121 -4.72 9.48 -9.21
C VAL A 121 -5.26 8.06 -8.99
N GLY A 122 -5.31 7.22 -10.02
CA GLY A 122 -5.89 5.87 -9.90
C GLY A 122 -5.01 4.87 -9.14
N ALA A 123 -3.69 4.99 -9.25
CA ALA A 123 -2.77 3.99 -8.72
C ALA A 123 -2.69 3.96 -7.19
N ALA A 124 -2.66 5.15 -6.56
CA ALA A 124 -2.67 5.27 -5.11
C ALA A 124 -3.97 4.71 -4.52
N VAL A 125 -5.10 4.94 -5.21
CA VAL A 125 -6.41 4.43 -4.81
C VAL A 125 -6.45 2.90 -4.82
N ILE A 126 -5.99 2.33 -5.93
CA ILE A 126 -5.91 0.89 -6.17
C ILE A 126 -4.97 0.19 -5.17
N TYR A 127 -3.81 0.79 -4.90
CA TYR A 127 -2.84 0.24 -3.94
C TYR A 127 -3.38 0.27 -2.51
N ALA A 128 -4.00 1.38 -2.10
CA ALA A 128 -4.55 1.52 -0.76
C ALA A 128 -5.73 0.56 -0.52
N GLU A 129 -6.61 0.35 -1.51
CA GLU A 129 -7.67 -0.67 -1.43
C GLU A 129 -7.11 -2.09 -1.37
N ALA A 130 -6.10 -2.40 -2.18
CA ALA A 130 -5.53 -3.76 -2.23
C ALA A 130 -4.76 -4.11 -0.94
N THR A 131 -4.16 -3.11 -0.30
CA THR A 131 -3.34 -3.33 0.90
C THR A 131 -4.07 -3.04 2.19
N ALA A 132 -5.36 -2.69 2.14
CA ALA A 132 -6.14 -2.37 3.32
C ALA A 132 -6.06 -3.50 4.37
N VAL A 133 -5.99 -3.10 5.63
CA VAL A 133 -5.99 -3.97 6.80
C VAL A 133 -7.27 -3.74 7.59
N ASP A 134 -7.81 -4.82 8.11
CA ASP A 134 -9.06 -4.79 8.84
C ASP A 134 -8.80 -4.59 10.33
N ILE A 135 -9.53 -3.66 10.94
CA ILE A 135 -9.49 -3.38 12.37
C ILE A 135 -10.87 -3.69 12.93
N ALA A 136 -10.99 -4.74 13.73
CA ALA A 136 -12.20 -5.05 14.47
C ALA A 136 -12.28 -4.14 15.69
N ILE A 137 -13.30 -3.29 15.76
CA ILE A 137 -13.59 -2.46 16.92
C ILE A 137 -14.67 -3.17 17.73
N VAL A 138 -14.35 -3.54 18.97
CA VAL A 138 -15.22 -4.28 19.89
C VAL A 138 -15.64 -3.35 21.02
N ASN A 139 -16.95 -3.14 21.16
CA ASN A 139 -17.54 -2.33 22.23
C ASN A 139 -17.97 -3.23 23.39
N GLN A 140 -17.23 -3.22 24.50
CA GLN A 140 -17.55 -3.98 25.71
C GLN A 140 -18.20 -3.09 26.77
N GLY A 141 -19.50 -2.85 26.62
CA GLY A 141 -20.32 -2.19 27.64
C GLY A 141 -20.33 -0.66 27.60
N CYS A 142 -19.72 -0.03 26.60
CA CYS A 142 -19.85 1.41 26.40
C CYS A 142 -21.17 1.76 25.71
N ASP A 143 -21.55 3.04 25.81
CA ASP A 143 -22.57 3.62 24.94
C ASP A 143 -22.27 3.35 23.45
N PRO A 144 -23.28 3.40 22.55
CA PRO A 144 -23.05 3.18 21.13
C PRO A 144 -21.91 4.04 20.56
N ILE A 145 -20.85 3.39 20.07
CA ILE A 145 -19.67 4.08 19.53
C ILE A 145 -20.01 4.58 18.13
N ARG A 146 -19.93 5.89 17.92
CA ARG A 146 -20.15 6.51 16.61
C ARG A 146 -18.81 6.85 15.97
N LEU A 147 -18.52 6.21 14.85
CA LEU A 147 -17.42 6.61 13.99
C LEU A 147 -17.86 7.76 13.09
N PRO A 148 -16.95 8.65 12.67
CA PRO A 148 -17.29 9.69 11.71
C PRO A 148 -17.75 9.04 10.41
N ALA A 149 -18.79 9.61 9.79
CA ALA A 149 -19.32 9.10 8.53
C ALA A 149 -18.31 9.17 7.38
N SER A 150 -17.35 10.10 7.48
CA SER A 150 -16.25 10.26 6.54
C SER A 150 -15.03 10.87 7.23
N LEU A 151 -13.86 10.63 6.65
CA LEU A 151 -12.65 11.36 7.00
C LEU A 151 -12.69 12.77 6.38
N PRO A 152 -12.01 13.77 6.98
CA PRO A 152 -11.98 15.15 6.48
C PRO A 152 -11.39 15.29 5.06
N PHE A 153 -10.72 14.26 4.57
CA PHE A 153 -10.23 14.14 3.21
C PHE A 153 -10.47 12.70 2.73
N PRO A 154 -10.74 12.49 1.43
CA PRO A 154 -10.92 11.14 0.90
C PRO A 154 -9.61 10.38 1.00
N VAL A 155 -9.59 9.36 1.87
CA VAL A 155 -8.46 8.42 1.97
C VAL A 155 -8.85 7.17 1.20
N PRO A 156 -8.13 6.84 0.13
CA PRO A 156 -8.43 5.64 -0.62
C PRO A 156 -8.20 4.38 0.21
N GLY A 157 -8.99 3.33 -0.03
CA GLY A 157 -8.91 2.08 0.75
C GLY A 157 -9.44 2.17 2.17
N VAL A 158 -10.05 3.30 2.57
CA VAL A 158 -10.75 3.42 3.86
C VAL A 158 -12.21 3.02 3.72
N SER A 159 -12.66 2.13 4.60
CA SER A 159 -14.07 1.80 4.78
C SER A 159 -14.44 1.94 6.25
N LEU A 160 -15.39 2.84 6.54
CA LEU A 160 -15.92 3.06 7.89
C LEU A 160 -17.36 2.49 7.95
N PRO A 161 -17.76 1.84 9.05
CA PRO A 161 -19.14 1.45 9.27
C PRO A 161 -20.04 2.69 9.37
N SER A 162 -21.20 2.62 8.70
CA SER A 162 -22.20 3.69 8.71
C SER A 162 -23.12 3.65 9.93
N ALA A 163 -23.24 2.49 10.57
CA ALA A 163 -24.04 2.30 11.77
C ALA A 163 -23.17 2.46 13.04
N PRO A 164 -23.71 3.04 14.13
CA PRO A 164 -23.06 3.01 15.43
C PRO A 164 -22.80 1.57 15.90
N ILE A 165 -21.70 1.35 16.61
CA ILE A 165 -21.35 0.06 17.20
C ILE A 165 -22.10 -0.06 18.54
N PRO A 166 -23.13 -0.91 18.65
CA PRO A 166 -23.93 -1.00 19.87
C PRO A 166 -23.11 -1.55 21.05
N PRO A 167 -23.56 -1.36 22.30
CA PRO A 167 -22.96 -2.01 23.46
C PRO A 167 -22.92 -3.54 23.27
N GLY A 168 -21.77 -4.16 23.51
CA GLY A 168 -21.53 -5.60 23.26
C GLY A 168 -21.32 -5.97 21.79
N GLY A 169 -21.44 -5.01 20.88
CA GLY A 169 -21.28 -5.21 19.44
C GLY A 169 -19.85 -5.02 18.95
N SER A 170 -19.65 -5.32 17.66
CA SER A 170 -18.40 -5.07 16.96
C SER A 170 -18.65 -4.57 15.54
N ALA A 171 -17.75 -3.74 15.02
CA ALA A 171 -17.72 -3.39 13.60
C ALA A 171 -16.29 -3.42 13.08
N THR A 172 -16.14 -3.69 11.78
CA THR A 172 -14.84 -3.73 11.12
C THR A 172 -14.62 -2.44 10.34
N VAL A 173 -13.44 -1.87 10.49
CA VAL A 173 -12.95 -0.74 9.73
C VAL A 173 -11.79 -1.20 8.86
N SER A 174 -11.76 -0.84 7.58
CA SER A 174 -10.60 -1.11 6.73
C SER A 174 -9.80 0.18 6.55
N LEU A 175 -8.48 0.12 6.79
CA LEU A 175 -7.56 1.24 6.61
C LEU A 175 -6.35 0.82 5.75
N PRO A 176 -5.73 1.74 4.98
CA PRO A 176 -4.46 1.43 4.31
C PRO A 176 -3.35 1.06 5.30
N ARG A 177 -2.33 0.34 4.85
CA ARG A 177 -1.13 0.06 5.67
C ARG A 177 -0.34 1.33 5.93
N LEU A 178 -0.53 1.90 7.11
CA LEU A 178 0.14 3.11 7.55
C LEU A 178 0.36 3.09 9.06
N ALA A 179 1.25 3.96 9.53
CA ALA A 179 1.40 4.22 10.95
C ALA A 179 0.29 5.16 11.44
N VAL A 180 -0.41 4.77 12.50
CA VAL A 180 -1.38 5.60 13.22
C VAL A 180 -0.84 5.97 14.59
N GLU A 181 -1.18 7.17 15.06
CA GLU A 181 -0.95 7.56 16.45
C GLU A 181 -2.32 7.62 17.15
N VAL A 182 -2.48 6.83 18.21
CA VAL A 182 -3.65 6.85 19.07
C VAL A 182 -3.28 7.60 20.33
N ASP A 183 -3.94 8.74 20.56
CA ASP A 183 -3.83 9.51 21.79
C ASP A 183 -5.05 9.23 22.65
N ALA A 184 -4.86 8.46 23.71
CA ALA A 184 -5.85 8.17 24.74
C ALA A 184 -5.36 8.69 26.11
N SER A 185 -4.53 9.74 26.10
CA SER A 185 -3.93 10.31 27.31
C SER A 185 -4.94 11.07 28.18
N GLN A 186 -6.07 11.49 27.62
CA GLN A 186 -7.13 12.21 28.32
C GLN A 186 -8.35 11.30 28.57
N PRO A 187 -8.92 11.29 29.78
CA PRO A 187 -10.14 10.54 30.07
C PRO A 187 -11.29 10.97 29.14
N GLY A 188 -12.02 9.99 28.59
CA GLY A 188 -13.18 10.23 27.73
C GLY A 188 -12.87 10.75 26.32
N GLN A 189 -11.60 11.05 26.01
CA GLN A 189 -11.18 11.55 24.70
C GLN A 189 -10.14 10.62 24.09
N VAL A 190 -10.47 10.09 22.91
CA VAL A 190 -9.52 9.37 22.08
C VAL A 190 -9.36 10.14 20.80
N SER A 191 -8.14 10.41 20.37
CA SER A 191 -7.90 10.92 19.03
C SER A 191 -7.01 9.96 18.26
N VAL A 192 -7.37 9.70 17.01
CA VAL A 192 -6.56 8.90 16.09
C VAL A 192 -5.99 9.84 15.05
N ARG A 193 -4.66 9.91 14.98
CA ARG A 193 -3.95 10.66 13.95
C ARG A 193 -3.54 9.75 12.82
N VAL A 194 -4.03 10.07 11.63
CA VAL A 194 -3.75 9.36 10.38
C VAL A 194 -3.20 10.37 9.39
N LEU A 195 -2.01 10.12 8.83
CA LEU A 195 -1.36 11.00 7.85
C LEU A 195 -1.26 12.47 8.32
N GLY A 196 -0.99 12.68 9.61
CA GLY A 196 -0.87 14.01 10.22
C GLY A 196 -2.19 14.67 10.64
N VAL A 197 -3.34 14.09 10.28
CA VAL A 197 -4.66 14.63 10.66
C VAL A 197 -5.20 13.89 11.88
N ALA A 198 -5.47 14.63 12.95
CA ALA A 198 -6.07 14.11 14.16
C ALA A 198 -7.60 14.10 14.04
N VAL A 199 -8.19 12.92 14.24
CA VAL A 199 -9.65 12.73 14.26
C VAL A 199 -10.04 12.44 15.71
N PRO A 200 -10.78 13.34 16.38
CA PRO A 200 -11.25 13.10 17.73
C PRO A 200 -12.45 12.15 17.72
N TYR A 201 -12.52 11.31 18.75
CA TYR A 201 -13.61 10.39 19.04
C TYR A 201 -14.04 10.61 20.48
N THR A 202 -15.32 10.85 20.65
CA THR A 202 -15.95 10.86 21.98
C THR A 202 -16.49 9.47 22.22
N LEU A 203 -15.92 8.80 23.21
CA LEU A 203 -16.43 7.52 23.70
C LEU A 203 -17.40 7.85 24.85
N GLY A 204 -18.65 7.39 24.76
CA GLY A 204 -19.62 7.54 25.84
C GLY A 204 -19.39 6.51 26.96
N GLY A 205 -19.82 6.83 28.17
CA GLY A 205 -19.65 6.00 29.37
C GLY A 205 -18.31 6.16 30.08
N ASP A 206 -18.18 5.50 31.23
CA ASP A 206 -16.98 5.50 32.05
C ASP A 206 -15.99 4.44 31.53
N ILE A 207 -15.07 4.88 30.65
CA ILE A 207 -14.06 4.01 30.04
C ILE A 207 -13.13 3.43 31.12
N VAL A 208 -12.99 2.10 31.12
CA VAL A 208 -12.10 1.34 32.01
C VAL A 208 -10.80 0.94 31.33
N SER A 209 -10.88 0.54 30.07
CA SER A 209 -9.73 0.09 29.29
C SER A 209 -9.91 0.32 27.80
N ILE A 210 -8.79 0.54 27.13
CA ILE A 210 -8.69 0.56 25.67
C ILE A 210 -7.50 -0.31 25.31
N ARG A 211 -7.74 -1.39 24.58
CA ARG A 211 -6.68 -2.34 24.18
C ARG A 211 -6.57 -2.42 22.68
N LEU A 212 -5.36 -2.23 22.16
CA LEU A 212 -5.03 -2.45 20.75
C LEU A 212 -4.17 -3.70 20.63
N ASP A 213 -4.66 -4.71 19.92
CA ASP A 213 -4.02 -6.02 19.79
C ASP A 213 -3.64 -6.65 21.13
N GLY A 214 -4.50 -6.46 22.13
CA GLY A 214 -4.29 -6.93 23.50
C GLY A 214 -3.39 -6.05 24.37
N GLN A 215 -2.73 -5.03 23.83
CA GLN A 215 -1.94 -4.07 24.60
C GLN A 215 -2.82 -2.95 25.15
N GLU A 216 -2.76 -2.69 26.45
CA GLU A 216 -3.45 -1.55 27.07
C GLU A 216 -2.86 -0.22 26.59
N ILE A 217 -3.74 0.70 26.17
CA ILE A 217 -3.38 2.02 25.63
C ILE A 217 -4.10 3.19 26.30
N LEU A 218 -5.00 2.94 27.26
CA LEU A 218 -5.62 4.01 28.02
C LEU A 218 -4.57 4.77 28.85
N GLY A 219 -4.62 6.10 28.82
CA GLY A 219 -3.69 6.97 29.54
C GLY A 219 -2.36 7.23 28.82
N GLN A 220 -2.16 6.72 27.61
CA GLN A 220 -0.91 6.88 26.86
C GLN A 220 -1.12 7.31 25.40
N LYS A 221 -0.03 7.77 24.79
CA LYS A 221 0.07 7.96 23.35
C LYS A 221 0.76 6.75 22.76
N THR A 222 0.09 6.07 21.84
CA THR A 222 0.57 4.83 21.24
C THR A 222 0.72 5.01 19.75
N ARG A 223 1.88 4.63 19.19
CA ARG A 223 2.08 4.56 17.75
C ARG A 223 2.00 3.11 17.31
N ALA A 224 1.08 2.82 16.39
CA ALA A 224 0.88 1.48 15.84
C ALA A 224 1.12 1.49 14.33
N ASN A 225 1.87 0.50 13.83
CA ASN A 225 2.04 0.32 12.39
C ASN A 225 1.03 -0.74 11.91
N LEU A 226 0.00 -0.28 11.19
CA LEU A 226 -1.04 -1.16 10.67
C LEU A 226 -0.53 -2.09 9.56
N GLY A 227 0.68 -1.84 9.03
CA GLY A 227 1.32 -2.71 8.04
C GLY A 227 1.91 -4.00 8.62
N ASP A 228 2.05 -4.11 9.94
CA ASP A 228 2.75 -5.23 10.59
C ASP A 228 1.90 -6.51 10.61
N ARG A 229 0.58 -6.38 10.51
CA ARG A 229 -0.38 -7.50 10.50
C ARG A 229 -1.43 -7.28 9.42
N ARG A 230 -2.18 -8.35 9.09
CA ARG A 230 -3.31 -8.26 8.15
C ARG A 230 -4.60 -7.80 8.83
N ALA A 231 -4.70 -8.01 10.14
CA ALA A 231 -5.84 -7.66 10.95
C ALA A 231 -5.38 -7.18 12.33
N HIS A 232 -6.14 -6.26 12.90
CA HIS A 232 -5.97 -5.70 14.23
C HIS A 232 -7.28 -5.75 15.01
N GLU A 233 -7.20 -5.71 16.33
CA GLU A 233 -8.35 -5.65 17.22
C GLU A 233 -8.23 -4.47 18.17
N LEU A 234 -9.25 -3.62 18.21
CA LEU A 234 -9.39 -2.53 19.17
C LEU A 234 -10.57 -2.85 20.10
N VAL A 235 -10.27 -3.14 21.36
CA VAL A 235 -11.29 -3.42 22.38
C VAL A 235 -11.44 -2.19 23.27
N VAL A 236 -12.66 -1.68 23.39
CA VAL A 236 -13.02 -0.58 24.28
C VAL A 236 -13.96 -1.11 25.36
N THR A 237 -13.66 -0.87 26.63
CA THR A 237 -14.44 -1.39 27.76
C THR A 237 -14.91 -0.25 28.66
N CYS A 238 -16.19 -0.26 29.04
CA CYS A 238 -16.78 0.71 29.97
C CYS A 238 -17.51 0.01 31.14
N ARG A 239 -17.81 0.78 32.19
CA ARG A 239 -18.68 0.36 33.31
C ARG A 239 -20.14 0.69 33.07
#